data_AF-A0A7Y5E6A5-F1
#
_entry.id   AF-A0A7Y5E6A5-F1
#
_cell.length_a   1.000
_cell.length_b   1.000
_cell.length_c   1.000
_cell.angle_alpha   90.00
_cell.angle_beta   90.00
_cell.angle_gamma   90.00
#
_symmetry.space_group_name_H-M   'P 1'
#
loop_
_entity.id
_entity.type
_entity.pdbx_description
1 polymer ?
#
loop_
_entity_poly.entity_id
_entity_poly.type
_entity_poly.pdbx_seq_one_letter_code
_entity_poly.pdbx_strand_id
1 'polypeptide(L)'
;MNSVSLDSLLQTINDPKKKVDAIIAYLEEPENRYLENVADYANRAFIISQQNNYMKGNIQAMIKLGNYYFRSSDYKKAMEFAQKAKVMSEDLNLKIELANSLNLIGTIYSELDDYDHSSQYLFMSLKLFEKLKDKKGISSLLGKIGIDFYSQQDYNKALEYYNNSLKLAKEINSLSSIKTAYNNIAVVYQYQKKYDTAIIALREALAINIKLGDRLSQGINIMNIGYDQMNNGKLDDALQSFQQSLDLFTGLNNRIHMAECYLNFGYCYQAMNQIDKSIDYFKKALYEGQNKGYYRIISPSAKSLTQIYTEKRDTVSAFKYVVLEKLAGDSLFASKQQKLLSKFELQYLYEKKEFERHQAQQVKNIIMWIIILSLVAVLIIFGLVISRYRLKSKFVILEKEKIELEKENIELEKEKLQSELDIKDRELTVHLISLIKKNEMLADFSDKLALFEQNVKSNETKVVLTQIGQELRKNIDDKMLEDFSLRFQEVHAGFYEKLLKDYPDLTQNELKLSAFLRLNMTTKEISELTGQRFATIDQSRHRLRIKLGISNSETNLVVFLANIKCN
;
A
#
# COMPACT_ATOMS: atom_id res chain seq x y z
N MET A 1 25.42 13.10 -53.93
CA MET A 1 25.48 14.18 -52.91
C MET A 1 26.72 13.96 -52.08
N ASN A 2 27.58 14.96 -51.96
CA ASN A 2 28.84 14.88 -51.23
C ASN A 2 28.58 14.54 -49.76
N SER A 3 28.94 13.33 -49.32
CA SER A 3 28.85 12.94 -47.92
C SER A 3 29.90 13.71 -47.13
N VAL A 4 29.44 14.74 -46.42
CA VAL A 4 30.20 15.31 -45.30
C VAL A 4 30.48 14.13 -44.36
N SER A 5 31.76 13.77 -44.19
CA SER A 5 32.18 12.73 -43.24
C SER A 5 31.54 13.06 -41.88
N LEU A 6 30.97 12.06 -41.19
CA LEU A 6 30.36 12.27 -39.87
C LEU A 6 31.32 13.04 -38.96
N ASP A 7 32.63 12.77 -39.03
CA ASP A 7 33.64 13.49 -38.26
C ASP A 7 33.67 15.00 -38.55
N SER A 8 33.53 15.42 -39.81
CA SER A 8 33.45 16.84 -40.16
C SER A 8 32.15 17.48 -39.65
N LEU A 9 31.03 16.76 -39.66
CA LEU A 9 29.79 17.23 -39.04
C LEU A 9 29.97 17.38 -37.52
N LEU A 10 30.57 16.38 -36.86
CA LEU A 10 30.79 16.39 -35.41
C LEU A 10 31.75 17.50 -34.95
N GLN A 11 32.65 17.98 -35.80
CA GLN A 11 33.49 19.14 -35.53
C GLN A 11 32.70 20.46 -35.45
N THR A 12 31.61 20.58 -36.22
CA THR A 12 30.77 21.79 -36.23
C THR A 12 29.76 21.87 -35.07
N ILE A 13 29.47 20.74 -34.42
CA ILE A 13 28.53 20.69 -33.30
C ILE A 13 29.31 20.99 -32.02
N ASN A 14 28.96 22.03 -31.27
CA ASN A 14 29.63 22.32 -29.99
C ASN A 14 28.96 21.62 -28.79
N ASP A 15 27.65 21.39 -28.86
CA ASP A 15 26.86 20.75 -27.80
C ASP A 15 27.15 19.24 -27.74
N PRO A 16 27.70 18.72 -26.63
CA PRO A 16 28.01 17.29 -26.48
C PRO A 16 26.79 16.38 -26.65
N LYS A 17 25.59 16.80 -26.23
CA LYS A 17 24.37 16.00 -26.36
C LYS A 17 23.93 15.90 -27.82
N LYS A 18 24.00 17.02 -28.55
CA LYS A 18 23.72 17.03 -30.00
C LYS A 18 24.74 16.21 -30.78
N LYS A 19 26.01 16.15 -30.35
CA LYS A 19 27.00 15.23 -30.93
C LYS A 19 26.56 13.79 -30.78
N VAL A 20 26.13 13.40 -29.58
CA VAL A 20 25.63 12.05 -29.32
C VAL A 20 24.42 11.76 -30.20
N ASP A 21 23.42 12.64 -30.23
CA ASP A 21 22.21 12.44 -31.05
C ASP A 21 22.56 12.30 -32.54
N ALA A 22 23.50 13.09 -33.06
CA ALA A 22 23.98 12.98 -34.43
C ALA A 22 24.68 11.64 -34.71
N ILE A 23 25.52 11.16 -33.77
CA ILE A 23 26.15 9.84 -33.89
C ILE A 23 25.09 8.73 -33.87
N ILE A 24 24.13 8.78 -32.94
CA ILE A 24 23.07 7.77 -32.83
C ILE A 24 22.21 7.75 -34.10
N ALA A 25 21.83 8.92 -34.62
CA ALA A 25 21.07 9.03 -35.86
C ALA A 25 21.84 8.43 -37.05
N TYR A 26 23.13 8.76 -37.18
CA TYR A 26 23.99 8.20 -38.20
C TYR A 26 24.06 6.67 -38.13
N LEU A 27 24.21 6.11 -36.92
CA LEU A 27 24.24 4.66 -36.68
C LEU A 27 22.87 3.96 -36.87
N GLU A 28 21.77 4.72 -36.95
CA GLU A 28 20.43 4.18 -37.23
C GLU A 28 20.12 4.03 -38.70
N GLU A 29 20.85 4.73 -39.56
CA GLU A 29 20.69 4.61 -41.00
C GLU A 29 21.07 3.19 -41.46
N PRO A 30 20.22 2.53 -42.27
CA PRO A 30 20.45 1.15 -42.71
C PRO A 30 21.81 0.94 -43.39
N GLU A 31 22.28 1.94 -44.14
CA GLU A 31 23.54 1.92 -44.89
C GLU A 31 24.78 1.91 -43.98
N ASN A 32 24.67 2.52 -42.79
CA ASN A 32 25.78 2.67 -41.86
C ASN A 32 25.88 1.51 -40.85
N ARG A 33 24.91 0.58 -40.86
CA ARG A 33 24.81 -0.52 -39.87
C ARG A 33 25.98 -1.51 -39.93
N TYR A 34 26.68 -1.59 -41.07
CA TYR A 34 27.75 -2.55 -41.32
C TYR A 34 29.14 -1.92 -41.51
N LEU A 35 29.31 -0.65 -41.17
CA LEU A 35 30.62 0.00 -41.28
C LEU A 35 31.59 -0.57 -40.24
N GLU A 36 32.87 -0.69 -40.62
CA GLU A 36 33.93 -1.18 -39.71
C GLU A 36 34.10 -0.27 -38.47
N ASN A 37 33.77 1.02 -38.60
CA ASN A 37 33.87 2.03 -37.55
C ASN A 37 32.63 2.17 -36.65
N VAL A 38 31.61 1.30 -36.79
CA VAL A 38 30.40 1.36 -35.94
C VAL A 38 30.75 1.27 -34.44
N ALA A 39 31.74 0.45 -34.09
CA ALA A 39 32.20 0.31 -32.70
C ALA A 39 32.81 1.61 -32.18
N ASP A 40 33.61 2.29 -32.99
CA ASP A 40 34.26 3.55 -32.60
C ASP A 40 33.21 4.64 -32.34
N TYR A 41 32.29 4.83 -33.28
CA TYR A 41 31.22 5.82 -33.11
C TYR A 41 30.30 5.49 -31.92
N ALA A 42 29.90 4.23 -31.74
CA ALA A 42 29.08 3.83 -30.60
C ALA A 42 29.82 4.04 -29.27
N ASN A 43 31.13 3.75 -29.20
CA ASN A 43 31.96 4.02 -28.02
C ASN A 43 32.13 5.52 -27.77
N ARG A 44 32.35 6.33 -28.81
CA ARG A 44 32.43 7.79 -28.70
C ARG A 44 31.12 8.36 -28.15
N ALA A 45 29.97 7.94 -28.68
CA ALA A 45 28.67 8.35 -28.17
C ALA A 45 28.49 7.93 -26.70
N PHE A 46 28.93 6.73 -26.32
CA PHE A 46 28.86 6.24 -24.94
C PHE A 46 29.70 7.09 -23.99
N ILE A 47 30.97 7.34 -24.32
CA ILE A 47 31.91 8.14 -23.51
C ILE A 47 31.42 9.58 -23.35
N ILE A 48 31.04 10.23 -24.46
CA ILE A 48 30.54 11.62 -24.43
C ILE A 48 29.27 11.69 -23.57
N SER A 49 28.38 10.70 -23.68
CA SER A 49 27.15 10.66 -22.87
C SER A 49 27.44 10.51 -21.38
N GLN A 50 28.41 9.68 -20.99
CA GLN A 50 28.80 9.51 -19.58
C GLN A 50 29.40 10.79 -19.01
N GLN A 51 30.36 11.40 -19.71
CA GLN A 51 31.05 12.61 -19.27
C GLN A 51 30.12 13.81 -19.10
N ASN A 52 29.02 13.84 -19.85
CA ASN A 52 28.07 14.96 -19.88
C ASN A 52 26.73 14.65 -19.21
N ASN A 53 26.63 13.54 -18.43
CA ASN A 53 25.43 13.10 -17.74
C ASN A 53 24.18 13.02 -18.65
N TYR A 54 24.37 12.64 -19.93
CA TYR A 54 23.28 12.49 -20.89
C TYR A 54 22.71 11.06 -20.84
N MET A 55 21.84 10.80 -19.88
CA MET A 55 21.34 9.46 -19.59
C MET A 55 20.65 8.77 -20.78
N LYS A 56 19.79 9.50 -21.51
CA LYS A 56 19.11 8.95 -22.70
C LYS A 56 20.12 8.56 -23.80
N GLY A 57 21.05 9.45 -24.12
CA GLY A 57 22.11 9.18 -25.09
C GLY A 57 23.02 8.03 -24.66
N ASN A 58 23.28 7.90 -23.35
CA ASN A 58 24.06 6.81 -22.80
C ASN A 58 23.39 5.45 -23.06
N ILE A 59 22.09 5.35 -22.75
CA ILE A 59 21.29 4.14 -23.00
C ILE A 59 21.27 3.79 -24.50
N GLN A 60 21.04 4.79 -25.36
CA GLN A 60 21.03 4.58 -26.81
C GLN A 60 22.38 4.08 -27.31
N ALA A 61 23.48 4.65 -26.83
CA ALA A 61 24.83 4.20 -27.16
C ALA A 61 25.10 2.77 -26.68
N MET A 62 24.64 2.40 -25.48
CA MET A 62 24.73 1.02 -24.97
C MET A 62 23.97 0.03 -25.85
N ILE A 63 22.77 0.38 -26.33
CA ILE A 63 22.04 -0.45 -27.29
C ILE A 63 22.84 -0.61 -28.60
N LYS A 64 23.50 0.45 -29.10
CA LYS A 64 24.35 0.34 -30.29
C LYS A 64 25.58 -0.55 -30.06
N LEU A 65 26.24 -0.42 -28.91
CA LEU A 65 27.36 -1.29 -28.51
C LEU A 65 26.91 -2.74 -28.36
N GLY A 66 25.76 -2.98 -27.73
CA GLY A 66 25.20 -4.32 -27.60
C GLY A 66 24.91 -4.96 -28.97
N ASN A 67 24.36 -4.19 -29.92
CA ASN A 67 24.18 -4.65 -31.30
C ASN A 67 25.52 -4.93 -32.02
N TYR A 68 26.57 -4.15 -31.74
CA TYR A 68 27.90 -4.41 -32.29
C TYR A 68 28.51 -5.71 -31.75
N TYR A 69 28.47 -5.92 -30.44
CA TYR A 69 28.95 -7.16 -29.83
C TYR A 69 28.15 -8.38 -30.27
N PHE A 70 26.84 -8.23 -30.44
CA PHE A 70 25.97 -9.27 -31.03
C PHE A 70 26.46 -9.68 -32.42
N ARG A 71 26.74 -8.71 -33.31
CA ARG A 71 27.27 -8.98 -34.66
C ARG A 71 28.67 -9.58 -34.65
N SER A 72 29.44 -9.30 -33.60
CA SER A 72 30.78 -9.87 -33.39
C SER A 72 30.74 -11.24 -32.68
N SER A 73 29.55 -11.80 -32.47
CA SER A 73 29.30 -13.05 -31.74
C SER A 73 29.79 -13.05 -30.29
N ASP A 74 30.06 -11.87 -29.70
CA ASP A 74 30.31 -11.69 -28.26
C ASP A 74 28.96 -11.49 -27.56
N TYR A 75 28.19 -12.58 -27.48
CA TYR A 75 26.83 -12.57 -26.93
C TYR A 75 26.80 -12.16 -25.44
N LYS A 76 27.89 -12.42 -24.71
CA LYS A 76 28.03 -12.05 -23.31
C LYS A 76 28.09 -10.53 -23.13
N LYS A 77 28.98 -9.84 -23.84
CA LYS A 77 29.03 -8.37 -23.79
C LYS A 77 27.77 -7.76 -24.37
N ALA A 78 27.22 -8.35 -25.44
CA ALA A 78 25.95 -7.91 -26.02
C ALA A 78 24.84 -7.91 -24.96
N MET A 79 24.71 -9.01 -24.22
CA MET A 79 23.73 -9.17 -23.14
C MET A 79 23.99 -8.22 -21.98
N GLU A 80 25.26 -8.00 -21.60
CA GLU A 80 25.62 -7.05 -20.55
C GLU A 80 25.15 -5.62 -20.87
N PHE A 81 25.46 -5.13 -22.06
CA PHE A 81 25.02 -3.80 -22.51
C PHE A 81 23.50 -3.71 -22.62
N ALA A 82 22.85 -4.72 -23.21
CA ALA A 82 21.41 -4.76 -23.37
C ALA A 82 20.67 -4.78 -22.02
N GLN A 83 21.18 -5.54 -21.05
CA GLN A 83 20.58 -5.65 -19.72
C GLN A 83 20.73 -4.37 -18.90
N LYS A 84 21.91 -3.72 -18.95
CA LYS A 84 22.11 -2.42 -18.29
C LYS A 84 21.23 -1.34 -18.93
N ALA A 85 21.14 -1.30 -20.26
CA ALA A 85 20.24 -0.39 -20.98
C ALA A 85 18.77 -0.62 -20.62
N LYS A 86 18.33 -1.89 -20.49
CA LYS A 86 16.97 -2.24 -20.02
C LYS A 86 16.69 -1.66 -18.64
N VAL A 87 17.55 -1.91 -17.65
CA VAL A 87 17.35 -1.45 -16.26
C VAL A 87 17.29 0.08 -16.20
N MET A 88 18.25 0.77 -16.82
CA MET A 88 18.27 2.23 -16.83
C MET A 88 17.05 2.81 -17.57
N SER A 89 16.57 2.15 -18.62
CA SER A 89 15.36 2.59 -19.33
C SER A 89 14.09 2.40 -18.49
N GLU A 90 14.03 1.33 -17.68
CA GLU A 90 12.94 1.10 -16.72
C GLU A 90 12.94 2.18 -15.63
N ASP A 91 14.10 2.44 -15.02
CA ASP A 91 14.26 3.42 -13.94
C ASP A 91 13.90 4.85 -14.40
N LEU A 92 14.23 5.20 -15.65
CA LEU A 92 13.95 6.51 -16.24
C LEU A 92 12.60 6.58 -16.98
N ASN A 93 11.83 5.49 -17.00
CA ASN A 93 10.56 5.38 -17.73
C ASN A 93 10.68 5.72 -19.24
N LEU A 94 11.82 5.39 -19.85
CA LEU A 94 12.10 5.59 -21.27
C LEU A 94 11.59 4.39 -22.07
N LYS A 95 10.29 4.41 -22.42
CA LYS A 95 9.59 3.25 -22.99
C LYS A 95 10.12 2.78 -24.35
N ILE A 96 10.59 3.69 -25.21
CA ILE A 96 11.15 3.35 -26.53
C ILE A 96 12.48 2.62 -26.34
N GLU A 97 13.37 3.18 -25.52
CA GLU A 97 14.67 2.60 -25.21
C GLU A 97 14.53 1.26 -24.47
N LEU A 98 13.53 1.14 -23.59
CA LEU A 98 13.18 -0.12 -22.93
C LEU A 98 12.77 -1.18 -23.96
N ALA A 99 11.85 -0.86 -24.87
CA ALA A 99 11.44 -1.77 -25.93
C ALA A 99 12.64 -2.20 -26.79
N ASN A 100 13.49 -1.25 -27.21
CA ASN A 100 14.69 -1.55 -27.98
C ASN A 100 15.71 -2.44 -27.21
N SER A 101 15.85 -2.25 -25.90
CA SER A 101 16.72 -3.09 -25.06
C SER A 101 16.17 -4.51 -24.93
N LEU A 102 14.87 -4.67 -24.68
CA LEU A 102 14.19 -5.96 -24.64
C LEU A 102 14.28 -6.69 -25.99
N ASN A 103 14.08 -5.97 -27.09
CA ASN A 103 14.25 -6.48 -28.43
C ASN A 103 15.67 -7.03 -28.67
N LEU A 104 16.71 -6.32 -28.22
CA LEU A 104 18.09 -6.78 -28.33
C LEU A 104 18.32 -8.05 -27.48
N ILE A 105 17.83 -8.10 -26.25
CA ILE A 105 17.91 -9.28 -25.38
C ILE A 105 17.24 -10.49 -26.05
N GLY A 106 16.01 -10.31 -26.55
CA GLY A 106 15.30 -11.37 -27.28
C GLY A 106 16.07 -11.85 -28.51
N THR A 107 16.63 -10.91 -29.29
CA THR A 107 17.45 -11.26 -30.47
C THR A 107 18.70 -12.05 -30.09
N ILE A 108 19.34 -11.75 -28.95
CA ILE A 108 20.48 -12.53 -28.46
C ILE A 108 20.04 -13.96 -28.13
N TYR A 109 18.94 -14.14 -27.40
CA TYR A 109 18.41 -15.48 -27.09
C TYR A 109 17.99 -16.26 -28.34
N SER A 110 17.35 -15.60 -29.31
CA SER A 110 17.03 -16.17 -30.62
C SER A 110 18.27 -16.72 -31.32
N GLU A 111 19.33 -15.91 -31.40
CA GLU A 111 20.60 -16.32 -31.98
C GLU A 111 21.31 -17.42 -31.19
N LEU A 112 20.93 -17.66 -29.93
CA LEU A 112 21.43 -18.76 -29.09
C LEU A 112 20.52 -20.00 -29.15
N ASP A 113 19.53 -20.03 -30.04
CA ASP A 113 18.50 -21.07 -30.16
C ASP A 113 17.74 -21.28 -28.82
N ASP A 114 17.58 -20.22 -28.02
CA ASP A 114 16.78 -20.19 -26.79
C ASP A 114 15.48 -19.44 -27.07
N TYR A 115 14.57 -20.13 -27.76
CA TYR A 115 13.33 -19.54 -28.26
C TYR A 115 12.33 -19.22 -27.15
N ASP A 116 12.42 -19.88 -26.00
CA ASP A 116 11.56 -19.62 -24.85
C ASP A 116 11.85 -18.23 -24.28
N HIS A 117 13.12 -17.94 -23.95
CA HIS A 117 13.52 -16.62 -23.48
C HIS A 117 13.39 -15.57 -24.58
N SER A 118 13.75 -15.91 -25.83
CA SER A 118 13.56 -14.99 -26.96
C SER A 118 12.11 -14.52 -27.07
N SER A 119 11.16 -15.46 -27.08
CA SER A 119 9.73 -15.15 -27.16
C SER A 119 9.30 -14.24 -26.03
N GLN A 120 9.69 -14.52 -24.78
CA GLN A 120 9.35 -13.68 -23.63
C GLN A 120 9.77 -12.21 -23.85
N TYR A 121 11.04 -11.99 -24.21
CA TYR A 121 11.58 -10.64 -24.38
C TYR A 121 11.06 -9.94 -25.64
N LEU A 122 10.92 -10.64 -26.76
CA LEU A 122 10.36 -10.08 -28.00
C LEU A 122 8.89 -9.71 -27.81
N PHE A 123 8.05 -10.54 -27.19
CA PHE A 123 6.65 -10.18 -26.93
C PHE A 123 6.49 -9.05 -25.92
N MET A 124 7.36 -8.98 -24.89
CA MET A 124 7.40 -7.82 -23.99
C MET A 124 7.72 -6.52 -24.75
N SER A 125 8.70 -6.56 -25.64
CA SER A 125 9.02 -5.43 -26.52
C SER A 125 7.85 -5.07 -27.43
N LEU A 126 7.12 -6.07 -27.96
CA LEU A 126 6.02 -5.85 -28.89
C LEU A 126 4.88 -5.12 -28.22
N LYS A 127 4.49 -5.59 -27.04
CA LYS A 127 3.47 -4.97 -26.20
C LYS A 127 3.80 -3.52 -25.85
N LEU A 128 5.09 -3.18 -25.68
CA LEU A 128 5.51 -1.79 -25.47
C LEU A 128 5.35 -0.95 -26.72
N PHE A 129 5.80 -1.42 -27.89
CA PHE A 129 5.63 -0.68 -29.14
C PHE A 129 4.14 -0.51 -29.53
N GLU A 130 3.30 -1.51 -29.27
CA GLU A 130 1.84 -1.42 -29.44
C GLU A 130 1.22 -0.33 -28.57
N LYS A 131 1.58 -0.28 -27.27
CA LYS A 131 1.15 0.79 -26.36
C LYS A 131 1.60 2.17 -26.82
N LEU A 132 2.78 2.26 -27.43
CA LEU A 132 3.33 3.49 -27.99
C LEU A 132 2.75 3.83 -29.37
N LYS A 133 1.99 2.92 -29.99
CA LYS A 133 1.52 3.00 -31.38
C LYS A 133 2.67 3.20 -32.38
N ASP A 134 3.86 2.71 -32.04
CA ASP A 134 5.04 2.79 -32.91
C ASP A 134 4.97 1.70 -33.99
N LYS A 135 4.33 2.04 -35.11
CA LYS A 135 4.18 1.13 -36.24
C LYS A 135 5.53 0.64 -36.80
N LYS A 136 6.60 1.46 -36.74
CA LYS A 136 7.93 1.09 -37.22
C LYS A 136 8.53 0.02 -36.29
N GLY A 137 8.46 0.24 -34.98
CA GLY A 137 8.88 -0.72 -33.95
C GLY A 137 8.12 -2.05 -34.05
N ILE A 138 6.79 -1.99 -34.17
CA ILE A 138 5.93 -3.18 -34.35
C ILE A 138 6.33 -3.96 -35.61
N SER A 139 6.43 -3.30 -36.76
CA SER A 139 6.78 -3.97 -38.03
C SER A 139 8.13 -4.67 -37.95
N SER A 140 9.15 -3.99 -37.40
CA SER A 140 10.48 -4.58 -37.24
C SER A 140 10.47 -5.80 -36.32
N LEU A 141 9.66 -5.78 -35.27
CA LEU A 141 9.66 -6.83 -34.26
C LEU A 141 8.84 -8.04 -34.68
N LEU A 142 7.73 -7.86 -35.39
CA LEU A 142 7.02 -8.95 -36.07
C LEU A 142 7.97 -9.69 -37.03
N GLY A 143 8.82 -8.95 -37.75
CA GLY A 143 9.86 -9.55 -38.57
C GLY A 143 10.84 -10.42 -37.76
N LYS A 144 11.25 -10.00 -36.57
CA LYS A 144 12.14 -10.80 -35.71
C LYS A 144 11.45 -12.03 -35.13
N ILE A 145 10.20 -11.90 -34.68
CA ILE A 145 9.40 -13.03 -34.22
C ILE A 145 9.20 -14.05 -35.35
N GLY A 146 9.03 -13.59 -36.59
CA GLY A 146 9.00 -14.46 -37.77
C GLY A 146 10.31 -15.25 -37.97
N ILE A 147 11.48 -14.65 -37.68
CA ILE A 147 12.79 -15.33 -37.73
C ILE A 147 12.87 -16.44 -36.67
N ASP A 148 12.36 -16.20 -35.46
CA ASP A 148 12.33 -17.21 -34.39
C ASP A 148 11.49 -18.44 -34.80
N PHE A 149 10.28 -18.21 -35.34
CA PHE A 149 9.43 -19.30 -35.81
C PHE A 149 10.02 -20.03 -37.01
N TYR A 150 10.65 -19.28 -37.93
CA TYR A 150 11.37 -19.87 -39.05
C TYR A 150 12.52 -20.78 -38.58
N SER A 151 13.30 -20.35 -37.58
CA SER A 151 14.42 -21.12 -37.03
C SER A 151 13.93 -22.38 -36.28
N GLN A 152 12.73 -22.32 -35.72
CA GLN A 152 12.01 -23.47 -35.16
C GLN A 152 11.32 -24.35 -36.22
N GLN A 153 11.45 -24.00 -37.51
CA GLN A 153 10.82 -24.69 -38.65
C GLN A 153 9.28 -24.61 -38.67
N ASP A 154 8.67 -23.70 -37.90
CA ASP A 154 7.25 -23.36 -37.99
C ASP A 154 7.04 -22.32 -39.10
N TYR A 155 7.18 -22.79 -40.34
CA TYR A 155 7.14 -21.95 -41.54
C TYR A 155 5.80 -21.22 -41.73
N ASN A 156 4.69 -21.79 -41.25
CA ASN A 156 3.38 -21.18 -41.35
C ASN A 156 3.28 -19.95 -40.46
N LYS A 157 3.69 -20.05 -39.19
CA LYS A 157 3.75 -18.88 -38.30
C LYS A 157 4.78 -17.87 -38.77
N ALA A 158 5.94 -18.32 -39.25
CA ALA A 158 6.94 -17.41 -39.81
C ALA A 158 6.34 -16.53 -40.93
N LEU A 159 5.64 -17.15 -41.89
CA LEU A 159 4.94 -16.43 -42.96
C LEU A 159 3.84 -15.51 -42.42
N GLU A 160 3.08 -15.92 -41.42
CA GLU A 160 2.06 -15.06 -40.78
C GLU A 160 2.71 -13.77 -40.23
N TYR A 161 3.76 -13.90 -39.42
CA TYR A 161 4.47 -12.77 -38.83
C TYR A 161 5.16 -11.89 -39.89
N TYR A 162 5.77 -12.49 -40.90
CA TYR A 162 6.38 -11.73 -42.00
C TYR A 162 5.34 -10.98 -42.84
N ASN A 163 4.18 -11.57 -43.12
CA ASN A 163 3.11 -10.89 -43.84
C ASN A 163 2.48 -9.76 -43.03
N ASN A 164 2.31 -9.94 -41.72
CA ASN A 164 1.87 -8.88 -40.81
C ASN A 164 2.90 -7.73 -40.77
N SER A 165 4.19 -8.05 -40.70
CA SER A 165 5.30 -7.08 -40.80
C SER A 165 5.26 -6.32 -42.13
N LEU A 166 5.08 -7.03 -43.26
CA LEU A 166 4.99 -6.48 -44.62
C LEU A 166 3.79 -5.54 -44.78
N LYS A 167 2.62 -5.94 -44.30
CA LYS A 167 1.40 -5.11 -44.33
C LYS A 167 1.65 -3.79 -43.61
N LEU A 168 2.18 -3.86 -42.40
CA LEU A 168 2.46 -2.66 -41.61
C LEU A 168 3.57 -1.80 -42.24
N ALA A 169 4.59 -2.43 -42.82
CA ALA A 169 5.66 -1.74 -43.55
C ALA A 169 5.13 -0.95 -44.75
N LYS A 170 4.16 -1.52 -45.49
CA LYS A 170 3.44 -0.85 -46.57
C LYS A 170 2.61 0.33 -46.05
N GLU A 171 1.88 0.17 -44.95
CA GLU A 171 1.09 1.26 -44.35
C GLU A 171 1.93 2.48 -43.98
N ILE A 172 3.17 2.27 -43.50
CA ILE A 172 4.09 3.35 -43.13
C ILE A 172 5.04 3.78 -44.26
N ASN A 173 4.87 3.23 -45.47
CA ASN A 173 5.73 3.47 -46.62
C ASN A 173 7.23 3.24 -46.37
N SER A 174 7.58 2.30 -45.48
CA SER A 174 8.98 1.97 -45.17
C SER A 174 9.54 1.01 -46.21
N LEU A 175 10.11 1.54 -47.29
CA LEU A 175 10.75 0.74 -48.35
C LEU A 175 11.78 -0.25 -47.78
N SER A 176 12.58 0.17 -46.80
CA SER A 176 13.57 -0.70 -46.14
C SER A 176 12.91 -1.89 -45.42
N SER A 177 11.79 -1.67 -44.73
CA SER A 177 11.07 -2.75 -44.05
C SER A 177 10.37 -3.68 -45.04
N ILE A 178 9.81 -3.12 -46.13
CA ILE A 178 9.13 -3.88 -47.19
C ILE A 178 10.11 -4.84 -47.86
N LYS A 179 11.29 -4.38 -48.30
CA LYS A 179 12.29 -5.27 -48.92
C LYS A 179 12.76 -6.38 -47.96
N THR A 180 12.90 -6.06 -46.67
CA THR A 180 13.34 -7.03 -45.67
C THR A 180 12.30 -8.13 -45.47
N ALA A 181 11.01 -7.76 -45.39
CA ALA A 181 9.93 -8.72 -45.26
C ALA A 181 9.82 -9.63 -46.51
N TYR A 182 9.95 -9.07 -47.72
CA TYR A 182 9.98 -9.89 -48.94
C TYR A 182 11.15 -10.88 -48.98
N ASN A 183 12.36 -10.44 -48.58
CA ASN A 183 13.51 -11.34 -48.48
C ASN A 183 13.25 -12.49 -47.50
N ASN A 184 12.70 -12.19 -46.32
CA ASN A 184 12.39 -13.22 -45.33
C ASN A 184 11.32 -14.20 -45.80
N ILE A 185 10.28 -13.70 -46.49
CA ILE A 185 9.24 -14.54 -47.11
C ILE A 185 9.85 -15.45 -48.17
N ALA A 186 10.75 -14.93 -49.01
CA ALA A 186 11.43 -15.72 -50.02
C ALA A 186 12.19 -16.88 -49.39
N VAL A 187 12.97 -16.63 -48.34
CA VAL A 187 13.70 -17.67 -47.61
C VAL A 187 12.78 -18.80 -47.13
N VAL A 188 11.61 -18.47 -46.57
CA VAL A 188 10.65 -19.52 -46.16
C VAL A 188 10.21 -20.37 -47.36
N TYR A 189 9.92 -19.74 -48.50
CA TYR A 189 9.53 -20.47 -49.70
C TYR A 189 10.68 -21.30 -50.30
N GLN A 190 11.93 -20.83 -50.21
CA GLN A 190 13.11 -21.62 -50.59
C GLN A 190 13.21 -22.91 -49.76
N TYR A 191 13.02 -22.82 -48.44
CA TYR A 191 13.03 -24.00 -47.55
C TYR A 191 11.87 -24.96 -47.83
N GLN A 192 10.71 -24.42 -48.23
CA GLN A 192 9.58 -25.22 -48.71
C GLN A 192 9.75 -25.73 -50.16
N LYS A 193 10.89 -25.45 -50.81
CA LYS A 193 11.18 -25.78 -52.23
C LYS A 193 10.19 -25.17 -53.22
N LYS A 194 9.51 -24.08 -52.84
CA LYS A 194 8.59 -23.30 -53.69
C LYS A 194 9.36 -22.17 -54.38
N TYR A 195 10.34 -22.56 -55.20
CA TYR A 195 11.33 -21.64 -55.76
C TYR A 195 10.72 -20.56 -56.68
N ASP A 196 9.69 -20.87 -57.48
CA ASP A 196 9.03 -19.83 -58.31
C ASP A 196 8.37 -18.75 -57.44
N THR A 197 7.76 -19.13 -56.30
CA THR A 197 7.19 -18.17 -55.35
C THR A 197 8.27 -17.35 -54.64
N ALA A 198 9.41 -17.98 -54.30
CA ALA A 198 10.56 -17.29 -53.72
C ALA A 198 11.13 -16.24 -54.69
N ILE A 199 11.27 -16.58 -55.97
CA ILE A 199 11.72 -15.65 -57.03
C ILE A 199 10.80 -14.42 -57.13
N ILE A 200 9.48 -14.59 -57.05
CA ILE A 200 8.54 -13.46 -57.07
C ILE A 200 8.83 -12.51 -55.90
N ALA A 201 8.96 -13.04 -54.68
CA ALA A 201 9.26 -12.23 -53.50
C ALA A 201 10.64 -11.55 -53.60
N LEU A 202 11.67 -12.25 -54.11
CA LEU A 202 13.00 -11.66 -54.32
C LEU A 202 12.98 -10.53 -55.37
N ARG A 203 12.16 -10.65 -56.42
CA ARG A 203 12.00 -9.59 -57.43
C ARG A 203 11.36 -8.33 -56.86
N GLU A 204 10.38 -8.48 -55.97
CA GLU A 204 9.80 -7.34 -55.24
C GLU A 204 10.85 -6.63 -54.37
N ALA A 205 11.66 -7.39 -53.63
CA ALA A 205 12.76 -6.83 -52.85
C ALA A 205 13.83 -6.16 -53.73
N LEU A 206 14.20 -6.79 -54.86
CA LEU A 206 15.16 -6.28 -55.82
C LEU A 206 14.71 -4.95 -56.42
N ALA A 207 13.44 -4.84 -56.84
CA ALA A 207 12.89 -3.61 -57.39
C ALA A 207 12.99 -2.44 -56.40
N ILE A 208 12.80 -2.71 -55.11
CA ILE A 208 12.98 -1.71 -54.05
C ILE A 208 14.46 -1.37 -53.86
N ASN A 209 15.34 -2.37 -53.86
CA ASN A 209 16.79 -2.15 -53.75
C ASN A 209 17.36 -1.33 -54.90
N ILE A 210 16.82 -1.48 -56.12
CA ILE A 210 17.13 -0.62 -57.27
C ILE A 210 16.72 0.82 -57.00
N LYS A 211 15.48 1.05 -56.53
CA LYS A 211 14.99 2.39 -56.18
C LYS A 211 15.82 3.07 -55.09
N LEU A 212 16.31 2.30 -54.12
CA LEU A 212 17.15 2.79 -53.02
C LEU A 212 18.63 2.93 -53.40
N GLY A 213 19.06 2.45 -54.56
CA GLY A 213 20.48 2.44 -54.94
C GLY A 213 21.36 1.49 -54.13
N ASP A 214 20.77 0.56 -53.36
CA ASP A 214 21.48 -0.40 -52.52
C ASP A 214 22.06 -1.55 -53.38
N ARG A 215 23.21 -1.28 -54.00
CA ARG A 215 23.88 -2.21 -54.93
C ARG A 215 24.29 -3.53 -54.29
N LEU A 216 24.64 -3.52 -53.01
CA LEU A 216 24.99 -4.75 -52.28
C LEU A 216 23.77 -5.68 -52.19
N SER A 217 22.64 -5.15 -51.72
CA SER A 217 21.41 -5.93 -51.60
C SER A 217 20.84 -6.33 -52.96
N GLN A 218 21.05 -5.53 -54.01
CA GLN A 218 20.72 -5.93 -55.40
C GLN A 218 21.47 -7.21 -55.79
N GLY A 219 22.80 -7.24 -55.60
CA GLY A 219 23.61 -8.42 -55.89
C GLY A 219 23.13 -9.65 -55.11
N ILE A 220 22.88 -9.50 -53.81
CA ILE A 220 22.38 -10.60 -52.96
C ILE A 220 21.04 -11.13 -53.47
N ASN A 221 20.10 -10.25 -53.84
CA ASN A 221 18.81 -10.68 -54.39
C ASN A 221 18.96 -11.41 -55.72
N ILE A 222 19.79 -10.90 -56.63
CA ILE A 222 20.03 -11.52 -57.94
C ILE A 222 20.71 -12.89 -57.77
N MET A 223 21.69 -13.01 -56.87
CA MET A 223 22.32 -14.30 -56.54
C MET A 223 21.30 -15.31 -56.01
N ASN A 224 20.42 -14.91 -55.09
CA ASN A 224 19.40 -15.80 -54.54
C ASN A 224 18.36 -16.20 -55.61
N ILE A 225 18.03 -15.29 -56.54
CA ILE A 225 17.20 -15.63 -57.71
C ILE A 225 17.92 -16.68 -58.57
N GLY A 226 19.22 -16.53 -58.81
CA GLY A 226 20.04 -17.53 -59.52
C GLY A 226 20.04 -18.89 -58.82
N TYR A 227 20.15 -18.90 -57.50
CA TYR A 227 20.06 -20.12 -56.70
C TYR A 227 18.68 -20.81 -56.87
N ASP A 228 17.59 -20.04 -56.82
CA ASP A 228 16.24 -20.57 -57.01
C ASP A 228 15.99 -21.06 -58.44
N GLN A 229 16.52 -20.35 -59.44
CA GLN A 229 16.49 -20.76 -60.85
C GLN A 229 17.23 -22.09 -61.06
N MET A 230 18.42 -22.23 -60.47
CA MET A 230 19.22 -23.46 -60.54
C MET A 230 18.45 -24.64 -59.94
N ASN A 231 17.85 -24.46 -58.77
CA ASN A 231 17.06 -25.51 -58.11
C ASN A 231 15.74 -25.83 -58.83
N ASN A 232 15.24 -24.91 -59.67
CA ASN A 232 14.14 -25.12 -60.60
C ASN A 232 14.57 -25.71 -61.96
N GLY A 233 15.85 -26.07 -62.13
CA GLY A 233 16.39 -26.63 -63.37
C GLY A 233 16.63 -25.60 -64.49
N LYS A 234 16.42 -24.30 -64.22
CA LYS A 234 16.68 -23.20 -65.16
C LYS A 234 18.16 -22.79 -65.08
N LEU A 235 19.05 -23.70 -65.50
CA LEU A 235 20.50 -23.59 -65.29
C LEU A 235 21.13 -22.41 -66.05
N ASP A 236 20.68 -22.13 -67.29
CA ASP A 236 21.20 -20.99 -68.07
C ASP A 236 20.80 -19.64 -67.46
N ASP A 237 19.54 -19.52 -67.02
CA ASP A 237 19.06 -18.33 -66.31
C ASP A 237 19.84 -18.11 -65.01
N ALA A 238 20.14 -19.19 -64.29
CA ALA A 238 20.92 -19.14 -63.06
C ALA A 238 22.35 -18.61 -63.31
N LEU A 239 23.03 -19.10 -64.35
CA LEU A 239 24.35 -18.59 -64.75
C LEU A 239 24.31 -17.09 -65.07
N GLN A 240 23.28 -16.62 -65.78
CA GLN A 240 23.11 -15.20 -66.07
C GLN A 240 22.93 -14.37 -64.79
N SER A 241 22.08 -14.83 -63.87
CA SER A 241 21.88 -14.19 -62.57
C SER A 241 23.16 -14.16 -61.74
N PHE A 242 23.91 -15.28 -61.65
CA PHE A 242 25.18 -15.31 -60.93
C PHE A 242 26.21 -14.37 -61.55
N GLN A 243 26.25 -14.21 -62.88
CA GLN A 243 27.16 -13.27 -63.53
C GLN A 243 26.80 -11.82 -63.19
N GLN A 244 25.52 -11.44 -63.29
CA GLN A 244 25.07 -10.09 -62.94
C GLN A 244 25.38 -9.74 -61.47
N SER A 245 25.20 -10.71 -60.58
CA SER A 245 25.54 -10.56 -59.16
C SER A 245 27.05 -10.41 -58.94
N LEU A 246 27.86 -11.24 -59.61
CA LEU A 246 29.32 -11.17 -59.54
C LEU A 246 29.85 -9.82 -60.04
N ASP A 247 29.28 -9.26 -61.10
CA ASP A 247 29.66 -7.95 -61.64
C ASP A 247 29.41 -6.83 -60.61
N LEU A 248 28.26 -6.88 -59.92
CA LEU A 248 27.93 -5.96 -58.83
C LEU A 248 28.92 -6.09 -57.66
N PHE A 249 29.20 -7.30 -57.20
CA PHE A 249 30.12 -7.50 -56.09
C PHE A 249 31.58 -7.16 -56.44
N THR A 250 31.99 -7.38 -57.68
CA THR A 250 33.30 -6.96 -58.20
C THR A 250 33.41 -5.44 -58.18
N GLY A 251 32.39 -4.72 -58.65
CA GLY A 251 32.33 -3.26 -58.59
C GLY A 251 32.33 -2.70 -57.16
N LEU A 252 31.91 -3.50 -56.17
CA LEU A 252 31.94 -3.17 -54.75
C LEU A 252 33.19 -3.69 -54.02
N ASN A 253 34.07 -4.43 -54.70
CA ASN A 253 35.19 -5.17 -54.09
C ASN A 253 34.74 -6.07 -52.91
N ASN A 254 33.54 -6.64 -53.00
CA ASN A 254 32.96 -7.49 -51.95
C ASN A 254 33.35 -8.96 -52.16
N ARG A 255 34.56 -9.30 -51.74
CA ARG A 255 35.14 -10.65 -51.94
C ARG A 255 34.33 -11.79 -51.32
N ILE A 256 33.62 -11.54 -50.22
CA ILE A 256 32.75 -12.55 -49.57
C ILE A 256 31.70 -13.04 -50.55
N HIS A 257 30.91 -12.13 -51.10
CA HIS A 257 29.81 -12.50 -51.97
C HIS A 257 30.29 -12.86 -53.38
N MET A 258 31.49 -12.41 -53.79
CA MET A 258 32.16 -12.96 -54.98
C MET A 258 32.47 -14.45 -54.79
N ALA A 259 33.01 -14.86 -53.63
CA ALA A 259 33.28 -16.26 -53.31
C ALA A 259 32.00 -17.11 -53.34
N GLU A 260 30.90 -16.57 -52.82
CA GLU A 260 29.59 -17.21 -52.84
C GLU A 260 29.01 -17.34 -54.26
N CYS A 261 29.18 -16.32 -55.11
CA CYS A 261 28.85 -16.42 -56.54
C CYS A 261 29.65 -17.53 -57.21
N TYR A 262 30.96 -17.61 -56.97
CA TYR A 262 31.80 -18.67 -57.52
C TYR A 262 31.40 -20.07 -57.02
N LEU A 263 31.02 -20.20 -55.75
CA LEU A 263 30.49 -21.45 -55.22
C LEU A 263 29.22 -21.88 -55.97
N ASN A 264 28.29 -20.95 -56.18
CA ASN A 264 27.05 -21.20 -56.91
C ASN A 264 27.27 -21.50 -58.39
N PHE A 265 28.23 -20.84 -59.04
CA PHE A 265 28.68 -21.22 -60.39
C PHE A 265 29.20 -22.66 -60.43
N GLY A 266 30.01 -23.05 -59.43
CA GLY A 266 30.52 -24.41 -59.30
C GLY A 266 29.40 -25.44 -59.23
N TYR A 267 28.39 -25.21 -58.38
CA TYR A 267 27.21 -26.07 -58.29
C TYR A 267 26.40 -26.11 -59.59
N CYS A 268 26.19 -24.96 -60.24
CA CYS A 268 25.43 -24.89 -61.49
C CYS A 268 26.13 -25.67 -62.61
N TYR A 269 27.44 -25.49 -62.80
CA TYR A 269 28.20 -26.26 -63.80
C TYR A 269 28.26 -27.74 -63.47
N GLN A 270 28.30 -28.11 -62.18
CA GLN A 270 28.22 -29.52 -61.78
C GLN A 270 26.85 -30.12 -62.14
N ALA A 271 25.75 -29.38 -61.93
CA ALA A 271 24.41 -29.81 -62.34
C ALA A 271 24.28 -29.93 -63.89
N MET A 272 25.01 -29.12 -64.64
CA MET A 272 25.11 -29.22 -66.11
C MET A 272 26.08 -30.32 -66.59
N ASN A 273 26.67 -31.11 -65.69
CA ASN A 273 27.71 -32.10 -65.98
C ASN A 273 28.97 -31.53 -66.66
N GLN A 274 29.24 -30.23 -66.49
CA GLN A 274 30.46 -29.56 -66.97
C GLN A 274 31.54 -29.56 -65.87
N ILE A 275 32.04 -30.76 -65.55
CA ILE A 275 32.88 -31.02 -64.37
C ILE A 275 34.17 -30.18 -64.34
N ASP A 276 34.81 -29.92 -65.47
CA ASP A 276 36.06 -29.14 -65.45
C ASP A 276 35.82 -27.66 -65.14
N LYS A 277 34.68 -27.10 -65.59
CA LYS A 277 34.27 -25.74 -65.21
C LYS A 277 33.88 -25.68 -63.74
N SER A 278 33.14 -26.68 -63.22
CA SER A 278 32.77 -26.68 -61.80
C SER A 278 34.00 -26.69 -60.89
N ILE A 279 35.04 -27.47 -61.23
CA ILE A 279 36.33 -27.48 -60.52
C ILE A 279 36.96 -26.08 -60.50
N ASP A 280 37.02 -25.38 -61.63
CA ASP A 280 37.60 -24.04 -61.72
C ASP A 280 36.88 -23.05 -60.79
N TYR A 281 35.55 -23.07 -60.81
CA TYR A 281 34.74 -22.19 -59.97
C TYR A 281 34.80 -22.53 -58.48
N PHE A 282 34.82 -23.81 -58.09
CA PHE A 282 35.04 -24.17 -56.68
C PHE A 282 36.44 -23.76 -56.20
N LYS A 283 37.47 -23.82 -57.06
CA LYS A 283 38.81 -23.33 -56.72
C LYS A 283 38.83 -21.80 -56.55
N LYS A 284 38.12 -21.05 -57.39
CA LYS A 284 37.95 -19.59 -57.22
C LYS A 284 37.22 -19.26 -55.92
N ALA A 285 36.17 -19.99 -55.57
CA ALA A 285 35.46 -19.85 -54.30
C ALA A 285 36.37 -20.10 -53.10
N LEU A 286 37.22 -21.14 -53.15
CA LEU A 286 38.23 -21.40 -52.11
C LEU A 286 39.26 -20.27 -51.98
N TYR A 287 39.77 -19.77 -53.10
CA TYR A 287 40.78 -18.71 -53.11
C TYR A 287 40.24 -17.42 -52.45
N GLU A 288 39.04 -16.98 -52.83
CA GLU A 288 38.42 -15.81 -52.22
C GLU A 288 38.01 -16.06 -50.75
N GLY A 289 37.56 -17.27 -50.42
CA GLY A 289 37.17 -17.65 -49.05
C GLY A 289 38.33 -17.73 -48.06
N GLN A 290 39.52 -18.16 -48.51
CA GLN A 290 40.71 -18.35 -47.67
C GLN A 290 41.29 -17.04 -47.12
N ASN A 291 41.17 -15.93 -47.85
CA ASN A 291 41.74 -14.63 -47.46
C ASN A 291 41.23 -14.07 -46.11
N LYS A 292 40.14 -14.61 -45.56
CA LYS A 292 39.49 -14.11 -44.34
C LYS A 292 38.93 -15.22 -43.43
N GLY A 293 39.22 -16.49 -43.71
CA GLY A 293 38.70 -17.61 -42.92
C GLY A 293 37.19 -17.82 -43.06
N TYR A 294 36.63 -17.65 -44.27
CA TYR A 294 35.20 -17.86 -44.51
C TYR A 294 34.85 -19.35 -44.64
N TYR A 295 34.91 -20.05 -43.52
CA TYR A 295 34.75 -21.50 -43.47
C TYR A 295 33.40 -22.00 -44.00
N ARG A 296 32.34 -21.16 -43.99
CA ARG A 296 31.04 -21.43 -44.61
C ARG A 296 31.08 -21.57 -46.14
N ILE A 297 32.06 -20.95 -46.81
CA ILE A 297 32.29 -21.11 -48.25
C ILE A 297 33.36 -22.19 -48.50
N ILE A 298 34.40 -22.22 -47.65
CA ILE A 298 35.52 -23.16 -47.79
C ILE A 298 35.04 -24.61 -47.65
N SER A 299 34.25 -24.90 -46.61
CA SER A 299 33.75 -26.25 -46.32
C SER A 299 32.96 -26.86 -47.50
N PRO A 300 31.89 -26.22 -48.02
CA PRO A 300 31.16 -26.76 -49.16
C PRO A 300 31.99 -26.84 -50.45
N SER A 301 32.84 -25.85 -50.73
CA SER A 301 33.71 -25.87 -51.92
C SER A 301 34.71 -27.02 -51.88
N ALA A 302 35.35 -27.23 -50.72
CA ALA A 302 36.31 -28.32 -50.51
C ALA A 302 35.60 -29.68 -50.59
N LYS A 303 34.42 -29.81 -49.99
CA LYS A 303 33.61 -31.04 -50.07
C LYS A 303 33.25 -31.41 -51.51
N SER A 304 32.78 -30.45 -52.32
CA SER A 304 32.48 -30.69 -53.73
C SER A 304 33.72 -31.13 -54.51
N LEU A 305 34.86 -30.48 -54.28
CA LEU A 305 36.13 -30.86 -54.93
C LEU A 305 36.62 -32.25 -54.48
N THR A 306 36.49 -32.58 -53.19
CA THR A 306 36.78 -33.92 -52.66
C THR A 306 35.97 -34.98 -53.42
N GLN A 307 34.66 -34.77 -53.54
CA GLN A 307 33.78 -35.69 -54.24
C GLN A 307 34.22 -35.88 -55.70
N ILE A 308 34.39 -34.77 -56.43
CA ILE A 308 34.77 -34.80 -57.85
C ILE A 308 36.11 -35.51 -58.06
N TYR A 309 37.13 -35.18 -57.25
CA TYR A 309 38.46 -35.80 -57.41
C TYR A 309 38.49 -37.28 -56.97
N THR A 310 37.64 -37.67 -56.01
CA THR A 310 37.46 -39.07 -55.65
C THR A 310 36.84 -39.86 -56.81
N GLU A 311 35.80 -39.32 -57.45
CA GLU A 311 35.17 -39.92 -58.63
C GLU A 311 36.16 -40.02 -59.81
N LYS A 312 37.01 -39.00 -60.01
CA LYS A 312 38.11 -39.02 -60.99
C LYS A 312 39.28 -39.95 -60.61
N ARG A 313 39.27 -40.57 -59.43
CA ARG A 313 40.35 -41.40 -58.86
C ARG A 313 41.68 -40.66 -58.69
N ASP A 314 41.65 -39.33 -58.58
CA ASP A 314 42.82 -38.51 -58.21
C ASP A 314 42.88 -38.40 -56.67
N THR A 315 43.54 -39.38 -56.07
CA THR A 315 43.63 -39.53 -54.62
C THR A 315 44.42 -38.42 -53.95
N VAL A 316 45.39 -37.82 -54.63
CA VAL A 316 46.23 -36.73 -54.09
C VAL A 316 45.42 -35.45 -53.98
N SER A 317 44.71 -35.07 -55.04
CA SER A 317 43.82 -33.90 -55.00
C SER A 317 42.67 -34.11 -54.03
N ALA A 318 42.05 -35.30 -54.03
CA ALA A 318 40.99 -35.63 -53.09
C ALA A 318 41.47 -35.49 -51.63
N PHE A 319 42.63 -36.05 -51.28
CA PHE A 319 43.20 -35.93 -49.93
C PHE A 319 43.45 -34.47 -49.53
N LYS A 320 44.01 -33.65 -50.43
CA LYS A 320 44.20 -32.21 -50.19
C LYS A 320 42.90 -31.52 -49.79
N TYR A 321 41.82 -31.78 -50.50
CA TYR A 321 40.53 -31.14 -50.22
C TYR A 321 39.82 -31.70 -49.00
N VAL A 322 39.99 -32.99 -48.67
CA VAL A 322 39.54 -33.57 -47.39
C VAL A 322 40.17 -32.84 -46.19
N VAL A 323 41.47 -32.55 -46.25
CA VAL A 323 42.15 -31.80 -45.19
C VAL A 323 41.57 -30.40 -45.04
N LEU A 324 41.33 -29.70 -46.15
CA LEU A 324 40.71 -28.36 -46.14
C LEU A 324 39.27 -28.38 -45.61
N GLU A 325 38.48 -29.37 -46.01
CA GLU A 325 37.12 -29.58 -45.52
C GLU A 325 37.12 -29.79 -44.01
N LYS A 326 38.02 -30.64 -43.50
CA LYS A 326 38.17 -30.90 -42.07
C LYS A 326 38.54 -29.65 -41.28
N LEU A 327 39.54 -28.89 -41.72
CA LEU A 327 39.96 -27.65 -41.05
C LEU A 327 38.82 -26.62 -41.01
N ALA A 328 38.07 -26.49 -42.10
CA ALA A 328 36.89 -25.63 -42.14
C ALA A 328 35.77 -26.15 -41.22
N GLY A 329 35.55 -27.47 -41.18
CA GLY A 329 34.62 -28.12 -40.28
C GLY A 329 34.95 -27.90 -38.80
N ASP A 330 36.21 -28.07 -38.41
CA ASP A 330 36.70 -27.85 -37.04
C ASP A 330 36.46 -26.39 -36.60
N SER A 331 36.71 -25.43 -37.50
CA SER A 331 36.48 -24.01 -37.22
C SER A 331 35.00 -23.66 -37.08
N LEU A 332 34.14 -24.22 -37.95
CA LEU A 332 32.69 -24.06 -37.83
C LEU A 332 32.15 -24.72 -36.54
N PHE A 333 32.70 -25.88 -36.17
CA PHE A 333 32.37 -26.57 -34.93
C PHE A 333 32.78 -25.75 -33.70
N ALA A 334 33.97 -25.16 -33.69
CA ALA A 334 34.42 -24.28 -32.61
C ALA A 334 33.48 -23.08 -32.44
N SER A 335 33.06 -22.45 -33.53
CA SER A 335 32.05 -21.36 -33.50
C SER A 335 30.71 -21.82 -32.92
N LYS A 336 30.23 -23.02 -33.31
CA LYS A 336 29.01 -23.61 -32.74
C LYS A 336 29.15 -23.90 -31.24
N GLN A 337 30.30 -24.37 -30.79
CA GLN A 337 30.57 -24.61 -29.37
C GLN A 337 30.64 -23.31 -28.56
N GLN A 338 31.21 -22.25 -29.12
CA GLN A 338 31.20 -20.92 -28.49
C GLN A 338 29.77 -20.39 -28.32
N LYS A 339 28.90 -20.56 -29.33
CA LYS A 339 27.47 -20.24 -29.24
C LYS A 339 26.80 -21.04 -28.12
N LEU A 340 27.04 -22.35 -28.05
CA LEU A 340 26.48 -23.20 -27.01
C LEU A 340 26.97 -22.83 -25.59
N LEU A 341 28.26 -22.55 -25.43
CA LEU A 341 28.82 -22.06 -24.17
C LEU A 341 28.17 -20.74 -23.74
N SER A 342 28.01 -19.81 -24.69
CA SER A 342 27.33 -18.53 -24.45
C SER A 342 25.88 -18.75 -23.98
N LYS A 343 25.16 -19.70 -24.60
CA LYS A 343 23.81 -20.09 -24.15
C LYS A 343 23.80 -20.53 -22.70
N PHE A 344 24.67 -21.48 -22.32
CA PHE A 344 24.74 -21.97 -20.94
C PHE A 344 25.15 -20.89 -19.94
N GLU A 345 26.12 -20.05 -20.28
CA GLU A 345 26.51 -18.92 -19.43
C GLU A 345 25.34 -17.96 -19.20
N LEU A 346 24.59 -17.60 -20.25
CA LEU A 346 23.46 -16.69 -20.12
C LEU A 346 22.28 -17.32 -19.38
N GLN A 347 22.04 -18.62 -19.55
CA GLN A 347 21.03 -19.36 -18.78
C GLN A 347 21.39 -19.36 -17.29
N TYR A 348 22.64 -19.67 -16.94
CA TYR A 348 23.11 -19.61 -15.56
C TYR A 348 22.94 -18.21 -14.96
N LEU A 349 23.32 -17.15 -15.69
CA LEU A 349 23.16 -15.78 -15.24
C LEU A 349 21.70 -15.38 -15.07
N TYR A 350 20.81 -15.89 -15.92
CA TYR A 350 19.37 -15.69 -15.81
C TYR A 350 18.81 -16.35 -14.55
N GLU A 351 19.09 -17.64 -14.35
CA GLU A 351 18.65 -18.42 -13.18
C GLU A 351 19.15 -17.80 -11.86
N LYS A 352 20.42 -17.37 -11.82
CA LYS A 352 20.98 -16.68 -10.67
C LYS A 352 20.21 -15.40 -10.33
N LYS A 353 19.86 -14.59 -11.34
CA LYS A 353 19.09 -13.36 -11.13
C LYS A 353 17.65 -13.62 -10.74
N GLU A 354 17.01 -14.64 -11.31
CA GLU A 354 15.67 -15.10 -10.89
C GLU A 354 15.67 -15.49 -9.41
N PHE A 355 16.68 -16.23 -8.97
CA PHE A 355 16.84 -16.60 -7.57
C PHE A 355 17.02 -15.37 -6.66
N GLU A 356 17.89 -14.42 -7.03
CA GLU A 356 18.06 -13.15 -6.30
C GLU A 356 16.75 -12.34 -6.24
N ARG A 357 15.97 -12.31 -7.33
CA ARG A 357 14.65 -11.66 -7.37
C ARG A 357 13.66 -12.33 -6.45
N HIS A 358 13.62 -13.67 -6.44
CA HIS A 358 12.75 -14.42 -5.53
C HIS A 358 13.09 -14.13 -4.07
N GLN A 359 14.37 -14.10 -3.69
CA GLN A 359 14.79 -13.71 -2.34
C GLN A 359 14.39 -12.27 -2.01
N ALA A 360 14.67 -11.32 -2.90
CA ALA A 360 14.30 -9.92 -2.69
C ALA A 360 12.77 -9.75 -2.53
N GLN A 361 11.98 -10.51 -3.28
CA GLN A 361 10.53 -10.51 -3.16
C GLN A 361 10.06 -11.13 -1.84
N GLN A 362 10.68 -12.22 -1.38
CA GLN A 362 10.40 -12.79 -0.05
C GLN A 362 10.71 -11.78 1.06
N VAL A 363 11.85 -11.10 1.00
CA VAL A 363 12.21 -10.05 1.96
C VAL A 363 11.17 -8.93 1.95
N LYS A 364 10.75 -8.44 0.78
CA LYS A 364 9.67 -7.43 0.68
C LYS A 364 8.35 -7.92 1.27
N ASN A 365 7.97 -9.17 1.01
CA ASN A 365 6.75 -9.76 1.56
C ASN A 365 6.83 -9.86 3.09
N ILE A 366 7.98 -10.26 3.66
CA ILE A 366 8.20 -10.30 5.11
C ILE A 366 8.08 -8.90 5.72
N ILE A 367 8.72 -7.88 5.12
CA ILE A 367 8.62 -6.49 5.57
C ILE A 367 7.15 -6.01 5.53
N MET A 368 6.42 -6.34 4.46
CA MET A 368 5.00 -6.00 4.32
C MET A 368 4.16 -6.63 5.44
N TRP A 369 4.40 -7.89 5.78
CA TRP A 369 3.73 -8.55 6.91
C TRP A 369 4.05 -7.90 8.26
N ILE A 370 5.30 -7.49 8.48
CA ILE A 370 5.69 -6.76 9.70
C ILE A 370 4.93 -5.44 9.80
N ILE A 371 4.83 -4.68 8.71
CA ILE A 371 4.07 -3.42 8.66
C ILE A 371 2.59 -3.68 8.97
N ILE A 372 1.97 -4.68 8.33
CA ILE A 372 0.57 -5.03 8.56
C ILE A 372 0.34 -5.41 10.04
N LEU A 373 1.19 -6.28 10.61
CA LEU A 373 1.08 -6.70 12.00
C LEU A 373 1.26 -5.52 12.97
N SER A 374 2.20 -4.62 12.69
CA SER A 374 2.39 -3.41 13.49
C SER A 374 1.16 -2.49 13.47
N LEU A 375 0.53 -2.34 12.31
CA LEU A 375 -0.66 -1.50 12.14
C LEU A 375 -1.89 -2.11 12.86
N VAL A 376 -2.04 -3.44 12.80
CA VAL A 376 -3.06 -4.17 13.57
C VAL A 376 -2.82 -4.02 15.07
N ALA A 377 -1.58 -4.14 15.54
CA ALA A 377 -1.26 -3.95 16.96
C ALA A 377 -1.60 -2.53 17.44
N VAL A 378 -1.31 -1.50 16.64
CA VAL A 378 -1.70 -0.11 16.95
C VAL A 378 -3.22 0.03 17.04
N LEU A 379 -3.98 -0.57 16.13
CA LEU A 379 -5.45 -0.53 16.17
C LEU A 379 -6.01 -1.25 17.41
N ILE A 380 -5.42 -2.37 17.81
CA ILE A 380 -5.80 -3.08 19.04
C ILE A 380 -5.53 -2.20 20.26
N ILE A 381 -4.34 -1.60 20.36
CA ILE A 381 -3.98 -0.70 21.47
C ILE A 381 -4.94 0.49 21.51
N PHE A 382 -5.24 1.10 20.37
CA PHE A 382 -6.19 2.21 20.27
C PHE A 382 -7.60 1.80 20.74
N GLY A 383 -8.08 0.63 20.32
CA GLY A 383 -9.34 0.06 20.79
C GLY A 383 -9.36 -0.20 22.30
N LEU A 384 -8.26 -0.71 22.87
CA LEU A 384 -8.11 -0.90 24.31
C LEU A 384 -8.11 0.42 25.08
N VAL A 385 -7.44 1.45 24.56
CA VAL A 385 -7.45 2.80 25.16
C VAL A 385 -8.85 3.39 25.16
N ILE A 386 -9.57 3.31 24.04
CA ILE A 386 -10.97 3.75 23.95
C ILE A 386 -11.85 2.96 24.92
N SER A 387 -11.69 1.64 24.97
CA SER A 387 -12.44 0.77 25.89
C SER A 387 -12.20 1.16 27.35
N ARG A 388 -10.93 1.38 27.74
CA ARG A 388 -10.57 1.82 29.08
C ARG A 388 -11.16 3.19 29.41
N TYR A 389 -11.14 4.13 28.46
CA TYR A 389 -11.75 5.45 28.63
C TYR A 389 -13.27 5.35 28.82
N ARG A 390 -13.95 4.53 28.02
CA ARG A 390 -15.39 4.27 28.16
C ARG A 390 -15.73 3.65 29.52
N LEU A 391 -14.97 2.66 29.96
CA LEU A 391 -15.15 2.03 31.27
C LEU A 391 -14.97 3.03 32.42
N LYS A 392 -13.91 3.84 32.37
CA LYS A 392 -13.66 4.89 33.37
C LYS A 392 -14.78 5.93 33.39
N SER A 393 -15.24 6.37 32.22
CA SER A 393 -16.37 7.30 32.10
C SER A 393 -17.64 6.71 32.71
N LYS A 394 -17.95 5.43 32.45
CA LYS A 394 -19.13 4.75 33.01
C LYS A 394 -19.04 4.63 34.52
N PHE A 395 -17.85 4.32 35.05
CA PHE A 395 -17.62 4.23 36.49
C PHE A 395 -17.86 5.57 37.19
N VAL A 396 -17.34 6.68 36.65
CA VAL A 396 -17.57 8.02 37.20
C VAL A 396 -19.05 8.40 37.21
N ILE A 397 -19.80 8.04 36.16
CA ILE A 397 -21.24 8.30 36.10
C ILE A 397 -21.98 7.50 37.18
N LEU A 398 -21.69 6.20 37.31
CA LEU A 398 -22.29 5.34 38.34
C LEU A 398 -21.96 5.82 39.75
N GLU A 399 -20.74 6.30 39.98
CA GLU A 399 -20.33 6.82 41.29
C GLU A 399 -21.07 8.12 41.65
N LYS A 400 -21.31 9.00 40.66
CA LYS A 400 -22.17 10.18 40.87
C LYS A 400 -23.61 9.81 41.18
N GLU A 401 -24.19 8.88 40.43
CA GLU A 401 -25.56 8.40 40.63
C GLU A 401 -25.73 7.78 42.03
N LYS A 402 -24.73 7.03 42.50
CA LYS A 402 -24.70 6.48 43.86
C LYS A 402 -24.70 7.58 44.93
N ILE A 403 -23.86 8.60 44.77
CA ILE A 403 -23.78 9.72 45.72
C ILE A 403 -25.11 10.50 45.77
N GLU A 404 -25.77 10.65 44.62
CA GLU A 404 -27.05 11.37 44.52
C GLU A 404 -28.17 10.59 45.23
N LEU A 405 -28.27 9.28 45.00
CA LEU A 405 -29.20 8.40 45.72
C LEU A 405 -28.94 8.37 47.24
N GLU A 406 -27.67 8.38 47.66
CA GLU A 406 -27.33 8.40 49.08
C GLU A 406 -27.75 9.71 49.75
N LYS A 407 -27.62 10.85 49.06
CA LYS A 407 -28.13 12.14 49.55
C LYS A 407 -29.65 12.17 49.68
N GLU A 408 -30.36 11.70 48.66
CA GLU A 408 -31.83 11.64 48.66
C GLU A 408 -32.34 10.77 49.82
N ASN A 409 -31.70 9.62 50.07
CA ASN A 409 -32.03 8.77 51.21
C ASN A 409 -31.83 9.48 52.56
N ILE A 410 -30.72 10.20 52.75
CA ILE A 410 -30.45 10.95 53.99
C ILE A 410 -31.52 12.05 54.19
N GLU A 411 -31.94 12.71 53.12
CA GLU A 411 -32.95 13.78 53.19
C GLU A 411 -34.33 13.23 53.58
N LEU A 412 -34.74 12.12 52.98
CA LEU A 412 -35.97 11.39 53.34
C LEU A 412 -35.97 10.93 54.81
N GLU A 413 -34.84 10.40 55.29
CA GLU A 413 -34.71 9.95 56.68
C GLU A 413 -34.83 11.13 57.66
N LYS A 414 -34.24 12.28 57.32
CA LYS A 414 -34.34 13.51 58.11
C LYS A 414 -35.78 14.05 58.17
N GLU A 415 -36.49 14.09 57.05
CA GLU A 415 -37.90 14.53 57.02
C GLU A 415 -38.78 13.63 57.89
N LYS A 416 -38.55 12.31 57.84
CA LYS A 416 -39.28 11.34 58.66
C LYS A 416 -39.08 11.58 60.16
N LEU A 417 -37.83 11.74 60.60
CA LEU A 417 -37.50 12.03 62.00
C LEU A 417 -38.14 13.34 62.49
N GLN A 418 -38.15 14.37 61.66
CA GLN A 418 -38.76 15.66 62.00
C GLN A 418 -40.28 15.53 62.19
N SER A 419 -40.96 14.79 61.30
CA SER A 419 -42.40 14.53 61.40
C SER A 419 -42.77 13.76 62.68
N GLU A 420 -41.95 12.80 63.08
CA GLU A 420 -42.17 12.01 64.30
C GLU A 420 -42.08 12.86 65.58
N LEU A 421 -41.11 13.78 65.63
CA LEU A 421 -40.98 14.75 66.73
C LEU A 421 -42.21 15.67 66.83
N ASP A 422 -42.65 16.22 65.70
CA ASP A 422 -43.80 17.14 65.67
C ASP A 422 -45.11 16.47 66.15
N ILE A 423 -45.28 15.16 65.89
CA ILE A 423 -46.42 14.38 66.40
C ILE A 423 -46.35 14.23 67.91
N LYS A 424 -45.17 13.94 68.47
CA LYS A 424 -44.98 13.75 69.91
C LYS A 424 -45.26 15.01 70.72
N ASP A 425 -44.83 16.18 70.23
CA ASP A 425 -45.11 17.47 70.87
C ASP A 425 -46.62 17.78 70.91
N ARG A 426 -47.36 17.40 69.86
CA ARG A 426 -48.83 17.55 69.83
C ARG A 426 -49.54 16.62 70.82
N GLU A 427 -49.12 15.36 70.91
CA GLU A 427 -49.67 14.40 71.88
C GLU A 427 -49.55 14.92 73.32
N LEU A 428 -48.37 15.44 73.68
CA LEU A 428 -48.10 16.01 75.00
C LEU A 428 -49.03 17.20 75.30
N THR A 429 -49.19 18.11 74.34
CA THR A 429 -50.02 19.30 74.48
C THR A 429 -51.50 18.95 74.70
N VAL A 430 -52.02 17.96 73.98
CA VAL A 430 -53.42 17.51 74.13
C VAL A 430 -53.65 16.87 75.51
N HIS A 431 -52.70 16.04 75.96
CA HIS A 431 -52.81 15.39 77.27
C HIS A 431 -52.81 16.43 78.41
N LEU A 432 -51.98 17.45 78.30
CA LEU A 432 -51.97 18.61 79.19
C LEU A 432 -53.33 19.27 79.30
N ILE A 433 -53.93 19.66 78.17
CA ILE A 433 -55.26 20.29 78.15
C ILE A 433 -56.32 19.41 78.84
N SER A 434 -56.23 18.08 78.67
CA SER A 434 -57.10 17.13 79.36
C SER A 434 -56.94 17.18 80.88
N LEU A 435 -55.71 17.25 81.39
CA LEU A 435 -55.43 17.40 82.82
C LEU A 435 -55.95 18.73 83.37
N ILE A 436 -55.79 19.84 82.62
CA ILE A 436 -56.34 21.16 83.00
C ILE A 436 -57.85 21.08 83.21
N LYS A 437 -58.57 20.54 82.22
CA LYS A 437 -60.04 20.47 82.24
C LYS A 437 -60.58 19.57 83.35
N LYS A 438 -59.89 18.47 83.65
CA LYS A 438 -60.28 17.57 84.74
C LYS A 438 -60.17 18.25 86.10
N ASN A 439 -59.17 19.11 86.28
CA ASN A 439 -58.95 19.82 87.54
C ASN A 439 -59.84 21.06 87.72
N GLU A 440 -60.15 21.79 86.65
CA GLU A 440 -61.18 22.84 86.68
C GLU A 440 -62.52 22.28 87.19
N MET A 441 -62.87 21.06 86.75
CA MET A 441 -64.04 20.34 87.24
C MET A 441 -63.97 20.01 88.74
N LEU A 442 -62.79 19.62 89.24
CA LEU A 442 -62.57 19.34 90.67
C LEU A 442 -62.58 20.60 91.54
N ALA A 443 -62.08 21.72 91.02
CA ALA A 443 -62.17 23.03 91.69
C ALA A 443 -63.63 23.50 91.79
N ASP A 444 -64.41 23.41 90.71
CA ASP A 444 -65.85 23.70 90.71
C ASP A 444 -66.62 22.80 91.70
N PHE A 445 -66.24 21.52 91.83
CA PHE A 445 -66.79 20.64 92.87
C PHE A 445 -66.43 21.11 94.29
N SER A 446 -65.21 21.59 94.51
CA SER A 446 -64.76 22.13 95.80
C SER A 446 -65.51 23.42 96.18
N ASP A 447 -65.75 24.30 95.20
CA ASP A 447 -66.49 25.54 95.42
C ASP A 447 -67.98 25.30 95.69
N LYS A 448 -68.58 24.33 94.98
CA LYS A 448 -69.95 23.86 95.28
C LYS A 448 -70.07 23.24 96.67
N LEU A 449 -69.05 22.49 97.12
CA LEU A 449 -68.98 21.95 98.48
C LEU A 449 -68.90 23.07 99.53
N ALA A 450 -68.14 24.14 99.27
CA ALA A 450 -68.04 25.30 100.16
C ALA A 450 -69.35 26.10 100.26
N LEU A 451 -70.10 26.22 99.16
CA LEU A 451 -71.46 26.80 99.15
C LEU A 451 -72.46 25.95 99.94
N PHE A 452 -72.31 24.62 99.91
CA PHE A 452 -73.15 23.71 100.68
C PHE A 452 -72.87 23.81 102.19
N GLU A 453 -71.59 23.96 102.58
CA GLU A 453 -71.14 24.13 103.97
C GLU A 453 -71.76 25.37 104.65
N GLN A 454 -71.96 26.47 103.92
CA GLN A 454 -72.60 27.68 104.46
C GLN A 454 -74.06 27.49 104.88
N ASN A 455 -74.75 26.47 104.36
CA ASN A 455 -76.19 26.29 104.55
C ASN A 455 -76.58 25.19 105.56
N VAL A 456 -75.62 24.55 106.23
CA VAL A 456 -75.89 23.44 107.18
C VAL A 456 -75.90 23.93 108.63
N LYS A 457 -76.96 23.58 109.39
CA LYS A 457 -77.16 23.98 110.81
C LYS A 457 -76.56 23.03 111.86
N SER A 458 -76.10 21.83 111.47
CA SER A 458 -75.46 20.85 112.38
C SER A 458 -73.93 21.05 112.44
N ASN A 459 -73.38 21.19 113.65
CA ASN A 459 -71.95 21.49 113.86
C ASN A 459 -71.03 20.29 113.58
N GLU A 460 -71.51 19.05 113.72
CA GLU A 460 -70.74 17.83 113.40
C GLU A 460 -70.58 17.63 111.89
N THR A 461 -71.60 17.98 111.10
CA THR A 461 -71.57 17.87 109.63
C THR A 461 -70.67 18.92 108.99
N LYS A 462 -70.51 20.09 109.64
CA LYS A 462 -69.55 21.11 109.22
C LYS A 462 -68.11 20.59 109.27
N VAL A 463 -67.71 19.95 110.37
CA VAL A 463 -66.33 19.43 110.54
C VAL A 463 -65.96 18.40 109.48
N VAL A 464 -66.88 17.47 109.14
CA VAL A 464 -66.64 16.46 108.09
C VAL A 464 -66.56 17.10 106.70
N LEU A 465 -67.39 18.09 106.40
CA LEU A 465 -67.33 18.83 105.14
C LEU A 465 -66.05 19.68 105.03
N THR A 466 -65.59 20.29 106.13
CA THR A 466 -64.32 21.01 106.15
C THR A 466 -63.13 20.06 105.93
N GLN A 467 -63.16 18.84 106.48
CA GLN A 467 -62.14 17.82 106.22
C GLN A 467 -62.13 17.34 104.76
N ILE A 468 -63.29 17.05 104.17
CA ILE A 468 -63.40 16.66 102.75
C ILE A 468 -62.95 17.81 101.83
N GLY A 469 -63.32 19.05 102.15
CA GLY A 469 -62.90 20.24 101.41
C GLY A 469 -61.38 20.49 101.50
N GLN A 470 -60.75 20.18 102.63
CA GLN A 470 -59.30 20.27 102.81
C GLN A 470 -58.54 19.12 102.13
N GLU A 471 -59.05 17.88 102.18
CA GLU A 471 -58.44 16.73 101.47
C GLU A 471 -58.52 16.87 99.95
N LEU A 472 -59.63 17.40 99.42
CA LEU A 472 -59.76 17.69 97.99
C LEU A 472 -58.77 18.78 97.55
N ARG A 473 -58.58 19.86 98.33
CA ARG A 473 -57.60 20.92 97.99
C ARG A 473 -56.15 20.47 98.11
N LYS A 474 -55.81 19.64 99.10
CA LYS A 474 -54.42 19.16 99.26
C LYS A 474 -54.01 18.15 98.20
N ASN A 475 -54.95 17.35 97.67
CA ASN A 475 -54.70 16.44 96.54
C ASN A 475 -54.62 17.16 95.17
N ILE A 476 -55.08 18.41 95.05
CA ILE A 476 -55.05 19.20 93.81
C ILE A 476 -53.63 19.68 93.46
N ASP A 477 -52.79 20.04 94.43
CA ASP A 477 -51.52 20.72 94.16
C ASP A 477 -50.30 19.80 93.94
N ASP A 478 -50.13 18.71 94.71
CA ASP A 478 -48.86 17.95 94.71
C ASP A 478 -48.74 16.91 93.58
N LYS A 479 -49.80 16.14 93.30
CA LYS A 479 -49.73 15.01 92.34
C LYS A 479 -49.71 15.47 90.87
N MET A 480 -50.28 16.64 90.60
CA MET A 480 -50.39 17.22 89.26
C MET A 480 -49.04 17.74 88.73
N LEU A 481 -48.23 18.36 89.59
CA LEU A 481 -46.94 18.94 89.19
C LEU A 481 -45.87 17.87 88.97
N GLU A 482 -45.98 16.73 89.64
CA GLU A 482 -45.05 15.61 89.53
C GLU A 482 -45.26 14.82 88.23
N ASP A 483 -46.51 14.52 87.88
CA ASP A 483 -46.88 13.79 86.64
C ASP A 483 -46.55 14.62 85.37
N PHE A 484 -46.79 15.92 85.42
CA PHE A 484 -46.38 16.84 84.35
C PHE A 484 -44.86 16.85 84.15
N SER A 485 -44.09 16.94 85.23
CA SER A 485 -42.62 17.03 85.15
C SER A 485 -42.03 15.75 84.54
N LEU A 486 -42.58 14.58 84.88
CA LEU A 486 -42.17 13.29 84.34
C LEU A 486 -42.42 13.21 82.82
N ARG A 487 -43.64 13.52 82.36
CA ARG A 487 -44.02 13.44 80.94
C ARG A 487 -43.32 14.47 80.07
N PHE A 488 -43.12 15.68 80.59
CA PHE A 488 -42.37 16.71 79.88
C PHE A 488 -40.91 16.29 79.66
N GLN A 489 -40.28 15.63 80.65
CA GLN A 489 -38.91 15.14 80.52
C GLN A 489 -38.78 13.97 79.55
N GLU A 490 -39.83 13.14 79.39
CA GLU A 490 -39.85 12.07 78.36
C GLU A 490 -39.83 12.62 76.94
N VAL A 491 -40.52 13.73 76.67
CA VAL A 491 -40.64 14.33 75.32
C VAL A 491 -39.51 15.32 75.03
N HIS A 492 -39.10 16.09 76.04
CA HIS A 492 -38.02 17.06 75.95
C HIS A 492 -36.81 16.63 76.79
N ALA A 493 -36.30 15.44 76.48
CA ALA A 493 -35.14 14.86 77.14
C ALA A 493 -33.96 15.86 77.14
N GLY A 494 -33.28 15.97 78.28
CA GLY A 494 -32.15 16.89 78.45
C GLY A 494 -32.52 18.38 78.63
N PHE A 495 -33.79 18.80 78.54
CA PHE A 495 -34.16 20.21 78.75
C PHE A 495 -33.79 20.72 80.13
N TYR A 496 -34.22 20.03 81.18
CA TYR A 496 -33.93 20.45 82.55
C TYR A 496 -32.43 20.39 82.84
N GLU A 497 -31.74 19.36 82.34
CA GLU A 497 -30.29 19.22 82.48
C GLU A 497 -29.54 20.38 81.81
N LYS A 498 -29.96 20.77 80.60
CA LYS A 498 -29.37 21.88 79.86
C LYS A 498 -29.68 23.22 80.52
N LEU A 499 -30.92 23.42 80.93
CA LEU A 499 -31.36 24.65 81.59
C LEU A 499 -30.64 24.85 82.94
N LEU A 500 -30.47 23.79 83.73
CA LEU A 500 -29.72 23.83 84.99
C LEU A 500 -28.20 23.94 84.79
N LYS A 501 -27.66 23.36 83.70
CA LYS A 501 -26.25 23.54 83.35
C LYS A 501 -25.92 25.00 83.03
N ASP A 502 -26.79 25.67 82.30
CA ASP A 502 -26.59 27.07 81.90
C ASP A 502 -27.05 28.05 83.00
N TYR A 503 -28.02 27.66 83.84
CA TYR A 503 -28.59 28.47 84.92
C TYR A 503 -28.81 27.64 86.21
N PRO A 504 -27.75 27.40 87.02
CA PRO A 504 -27.80 26.49 88.17
C PRO A 504 -28.63 26.99 89.35
N ASP A 505 -28.89 28.29 89.46
CA ASP A 505 -29.59 28.92 90.60
C ASP A 505 -31.13 28.95 90.46
N LEU A 506 -31.68 28.22 89.48
CA LEU A 506 -33.11 28.10 89.28
C LEU A 506 -33.74 27.17 90.33
N THR A 507 -34.80 27.66 90.96
CA THR A 507 -35.58 26.87 91.91
C THR A 507 -36.47 25.87 91.19
N GLN A 508 -36.90 24.83 91.90
CA GLN A 508 -37.87 23.84 91.41
C GLN A 508 -39.13 24.47 90.78
N ASN A 509 -39.65 25.54 91.38
CA ASN A 509 -40.84 26.25 90.85
C ASN A 509 -40.54 27.04 89.57
N GLU A 510 -39.32 27.55 89.42
CA GLU A 510 -38.86 28.26 88.23
C GLU A 510 -38.56 27.31 87.06
N LEU A 511 -38.05 26.09 87.35
CA LEU A 511 -37.92 25.03 86.35
C LEU A 511 -39.28 24.58 85.82
N LYS A 512 -40.24 24.36 86.72
CA LYS A 512 -41.62 24.02 86.36
C LYS A 512 -42.27 25.13 85.53
N LEU A 513 -42.08 26.39 85.94
CA LEU A 513 -42.53 27.54 85.17
C LEU A 513 -41.89 27.57 83.77
N SER A 514 -40.61 27.26 83.65
CA SER A 514 -39.91 27.21 82.36
C SER A 514 -40.46 26.13 81.42
N ALA A 515 -40.88 24.98 81.97
CA ALA A 515 -41.51 23.92 81.20
C ALA A 515 -42.90 24.35 80.67
N PHE A 516 -43.75 24.96 81.51
CA PHE A 516 -45.04 25.51 81.05
C PHE A 516 -44.85 26.56 79.94
N LEU A 517 -43.85 27.43 80.10
CA LEU A 517 -43.55 28.46 79.12
C LEU A 517 -42.99 27.89 77.82
N ARG A 518 -42.19 26.81 77.87
CA ARG A 518 -41.69 26.14 76.67
C ARG A 518 -42.82 25.54 75.83
N LEU A 519 -43.87 25.06 76.48
CA LEU A 519 -45.11 24.60 75.83
C LEU A 519 -46.01 25.76 75.40
N ASN A 520 -45.47 26.99 75.36
CA ASN A 520 -46.15 28.20 74.93
C ASN A 520 -47.38 28.57 75.78
N MET A 521 -47.42 28.18 77.06
CA MET A 521 -48.53 28.54 77.94
C MET A 521 -48.50 30.02 78.37
N THR A 522 -49.68 30.63 78.38
CA THR A 522 -49.90 32.00 78.83
C THR A 522 -49.89 32.12 80.35
N THR A 523 -49.61 33.31 80.87
CA THR A 523 -49.66 33.59 82.33
C THR A 523 -51.03 33.26 82.93
N LYS A 524 -52.10 33.45 82.14
CA LYS A 524 -53.48 33.15 82.57
C LYS A 524 -53.68 31.65 82.74
N GLU A 525 -53.30 30.85 81.74
CA GLU A 525 -53.42 29.40 81.80
C GLU A 525 -52.57 28.81 82.93
N ILE A 526 -51.35 29.30 83.16
CA ILE A 526 -50.49 28.84 84.26
C ILE A 526 -51.10 29.19 85.63
N SER A 527 -51.74 30.35 85.75
CA SER A 527 -52.43 30.79 86.97
C SER A 527 -53.63 29.92 87.30
N GLU A 528 -54.47 29.63 86.30
CA GLU A 528 -55.60 28.71 86.43
C GLU A 528 -55.12 27.31 86.77
N LEU A 529 -54.03 26.86 86.14
CA LEU A 529 -53.47 25.53 86.29
C LEU A 529 -52.90 25.27 87.69
N THR A 530 -52.17 26.24 88.24
CA THR A 530 -51.46 26.07 89.52
C THR A 530 -52.27 26.53 90.73
N GLY A 531 -53.51 27.01 90.54
CA GLY A 531 -54.33 27.61 91.59
C GLY A 531 -53.75 28.90 92.19
N GLN A 532 -52.63 29.41 91.64
CA GLN A 532 -51.98 30.62 92.11
C GLN A 532 -52.61 31.86 91.47
N ARG A 533 -52.63 32.97 92.21
CA ARG A 533 -53.13 34.25 91.69
C ARG A 533 -52.31 34.68 90.46
N PHE A 534 -52.98 35.25 89.46
CA PHE A 534 -52.35 35.73 88.23
C PHE A 534 -51.11 36.60 88.49
N ALA A 535 -51.23 37.53 89.45
CA ALA A 535 -50.13 38.41 89.86
C ALA A 535 -48.91 37.64 90.40
N THR A 536 -49.11 36.49 91.06
CA THR A 536 -48.03 35.64 91.58
C THR A 536 -47.26 34.96 90.45
N ILE A 537 -47.96 34.46 89.43
CA ILE A 537 -47.33 33.85 88.26
C ILE A 537 -46.62 34.90 87.42
N ASP A 538 -47.22 36.07 87.23
CA ASP A 538 -46.62 37.18 86.48
C ASP A 538 -45.31 37.66 87.15
N GLN A 539 -45.32 37.84 88.47
CA GLN A 539 -44.10 38.12 89.24
C GLN A 539 -43.07 36.99 89.16
N SER A 540 -43.50 35.73 89.09
CA SER A 540 -42.60 34.58 88.94
C SER A 540 -41.98 34.52 87.55
N ARG A 541 -42.73 34.88 86.49
CA ARG A 541 -42.20 35.05 85.13
C ARG A 541 -41.18 36.19 85.07
N HIS A 542 -41.46 37.30 85.74
CA HIS A 542 -40.53 38.43 85.80
C HIS A 542 -39.23 38.04 86.53
N ARG A 543 -39.32 37.35 87.67
CA ARG A 543 -38.16 36.81 88.39
C ARG A 543 -37.37 35.82 87.54
N LEU A 544 -38.05 34.93 86.83
CA LEU A 544 -37.42 33.99 85.92
C LEU A 544 -36.66 34.70 84.78
N ARG A 545 -37.22 35.77 84.19
CA ARG A 545 -36.50 36.60 83.21
C ARG A 545 -35.21 37.21 83.75
N ILE A 546 -35.22 37.65 85.01
CA ILE A 546 -34.04 38.19 85.69
C ILE A 546 -32.97 37.12 85.84
N LYS A 547 -33.34 35.92 86.33
CA LYS A 547 -32.39 34.82 86.50
C LYS A 547 -31.84 34.27 85.19
N LEU A 548 -32.63 34.31 84.11
CA LEU A 548 -32.19 33.92 82.77
C LEU A 548 -31.41 35.03 82.05
N GLY A 549 -31.17 36.18 82.69
CA GLY A 549 -30.36 37.28 82.13
C GLY A 549 -31.02 38.06 81.00
N ILE A 550 -32.34 37.92 80.79
CA ILE A 550 -33.06 38.51 79.64
C ILE A 550 -33.97 39.70 80.01
N SER A 551 -33.87 40.23 81.23
CA SER A 551 -34.70 41.35 81.71
C SER A 551 -34.65 42.60 80.85
N ASN A 552 -33.49 42.88 80.26
CA ASN A 552 -33.24 44.09 79.46
C ASN A 552 -33.26 43.81 77.94
N SER A 553 -33.73 42.63 77.52
CA SER A 553 -33.85 42.25 76.11
C SER A 553 -35.30 42.31 75.63
N GLU A 554 -35.52 42.65 74.35
CA GLU A 554 -36.83 42.52 73.69
C GLU A 554 -37.23 41.05 73.47
N THR A 555 -36.35 40.09 73.78
CA THR A 555 -36.59 38.68 73.56
C THR A 555 -37.75 38.17 74.44
N ASN A 556 -38.75 37.59 73.78
CA ASN A 556 -39.88 36.97 74.47
C ASN A 556 -39.39 35.74 75.25
N LEU A 557 -39.77 35.65 76.54
CA LEU A 557 -39.36 34.57 77.44
C LEU A 557 -39.73 33.19 76.91
N VAL A 558 -40.87 33.06 76.23
CA VAL A 558 -41.33 31.80 75.64
C VAL A 558 -40.47 31.41 74.44
N VAL A 559 -40.17 32.35 73.55
CA VAL A 559 -39.32 32.13 72.37
C VAL A 559 -37.89 31.78 72.79
N PHE A 560 -37.38 32.42 73.84
CA PHE A 560 -36.07 32.10 74.40
C PHE A 560 -36.01 30.65 74.90
N LEU A 561 -37.00 30.23 75.69
CA LEU A 561 -37.07 28.86 76.23
C LEU A 561 -37.34 27.80 75.14
N ALA A 562 -38.09 28.14 74.09
CA ALA A 562 -38.30 27.28 72.93
C ALA A 562 -37.01 27.04 72.11
N ASN A 563 -36.12 28.04 72.05
CA ASN A 563 -34.86 27.99 71.31
C ASN A 563 -33.71 27.30 72.08
N ILE A 564 -33.94 26.83 73.31
CA ILE A 564 -32.99 25.99 74.02
C ILE A 564 -32.96 24.63 73.33
N LYS A 565 -32.01 24.48 72.39
CA LYS A 565 -31.77 23.23 71.68
C LYS A 565 -31.30 22.18 72.69
N CYS A 566 -32.16 21.19 72.90
CA CYS A 566 -31.82 19.98 73.63
C CYS A 566 -31.16 19.05 72.62
N ASN A 567 -29.98 18.52 72.95
CA ASN A 567 -29.31 17.53 72.12
C ASN A 567 -29.80 16.13 72.50
#